data_AF-K1QFB6-F1
#
_entry.id   AF-K1QFB6-F1
#
_cell.length_a   1.000
_cell.length_b   1.000
_cell.length_c   1.000
_cell.angle_alpha   90.00
_cell.angle_beta   90.00
_cell.angle_gamma   90.00
#
_symmetry.space_group_name_H-M   'P 1'
#
loop_
_entity.id
_entity.type
_entity.pdbx_description
1 polymer ?
#
loop_
_entity_poly.entity_id
_entity_poly.type
_entity_poly.pdbx_seq_one_letter_code
_entity_poly.pdbx_strand_id
1 'polypeptide(L)'
;MNTSDQEKRQISNLPWEDSVWFIEFTLDENFEQLGVALAGSKATQSPGDVRWRECHFCHIRAEQRLLTYCPMCQAVLYCSSECRNEDTHGSSGLTSHGFWCSKFLSYMEDTAKLSELPFEFSSDTCSPDFDASKYRSFLKDKGKHIDLDNPYVLPVESCMLDDPLSVDSESSIMDWGSYYESRGIDLSSPIAILLQWPLTVFFIIKHLMNGSDFDHHINIDIIGVEKEVELIPVFKELGNLLGDRVIDIQMFGRHLHHCVREKVWTISNVTITVHNQLYHKHSPHHRAPHLVIGFNAGLAAYSSWIPTIKKLKDMKVPAFFTDYCRSSIELSSLMLQDHCDINVSDPVLNPFRSPIRTTSSDHDLPWFSNAYIFCLEYT
;
A
#
# COMPACT_ATOMS: atom_id res chain seq x y z
N MET A 1 22.20 -45.58 6.14
CA MET A 1 22.17 -44.50 7.13
C MET A 1 21.95 -43.22 6.35
N ASN A 2 20.68 -42.83 6.20
CA ASN A 2 20.23 -41.76 5.32
C ASN A 2 20.17 -40.43 6.08
N THR A 3 20.67 -39.39 5.40
CA THR A 3 20.80 -37.99 5.81
C THR A 3 19.50 -37.18 5.69
N SER A 4 18.31 -37.81 5.70
CA SER A 4 17.04 -37.11 5.40
C SER A 4 16.26 -36.58 6.61
N ASP A 5 16.71 -36.84 7.85
CA ASP A 5 15.94 -36.50 9.06
C ASP A 5 16.57 -35.38 9.92
N GLN A 6 17.71 -34.82 9.49
CA GLN A 6 18.38 -33.71 10.20
C GLN A 6 18.00 -32.31 9.70
N GLU A 7 17.43 -32.17 8.49
CA GLU A 7 17.04 -30.86 7.94
C GLU A 7 15.61 -30.42 8.34
N LYS A 8 14.78 -31.33 8.87
CA LYS A 8 13.41 -31.01 9.32
C LYS A 8 13.30 -30.54 10.78
N ARG A 9 14.42 -30.39 11.50
CA ARG A 9 14.44 -30.05 12.94
C ARG A 9 15.07 -28.70 13.30
N GLN A 10 15.33 -27.83 12.33
CA GLN A 10 15.93 -26.51 12.60
C GLN A 10 14.96 -25.32 12.66
N ILE A 11 13.65 -25.52 12.49
CA ILE A 11 12.67 -24.40 12.50
C ILE A 11 11.94 -24.26 13.84
N SER A 12 12.03 -25.24 14.76
CA SER A 12 11.12 -25.31 15.91
C SER A 12 11.65 -24.74 17.24
N ASN A 13 12.81 -24.07 17.29
CA ASN A 13 13.37 -23.56 18.56
C ASN A 13 14.03 -22.18 18.37
N LEU A 14 13.24 -21.11 18.48
CA LEU A 14 13.75 -19.79 18.85
C LEU A 14 13.09 -19.36 20.18
N PRO A 15 13.79 -18.65 21.08
CA PRO A 15 13.31 -18.40 22.43
C PRO A 15 12.23 -17.31 22.42
N TRP A 16 11.06 -17.66 22.95
CA TRP A 16 9.88 -16.82 23.08
C TRP A 16 9.82 -16.29 24.50
N GLU A 17 10.14 -15.01 24.69
CA GLU A 17 9.72 -14.16 25.81
C GLU A 17 10.33 -12.77 25.51
N ASP A 18 9.49 -11.73 25.43
CA ASP A 18 9.81 -10.29 25.30
C ASP A 18 9.64 -9.57 23.94
N SER A 19 8.75 -10.00 23.05
CA SER A 19 8.38 -9.19 21.87
C SER A 19 6.87 -9.06 21.67
N VAL A 20 6.27 -8.14 22.43
CA VAL A 20 4.92 -7.60 22.20
C VAL A 20 5.08 -6.28 21.45
N TRP A 21 5.06 -6.31 20.11
CA TRP A 21 4.74 -5.13 19.28
C TRP A 21 3.96 -5.60 18.04
N PHE A 22 2.79 -5.00 17.90
CA PHE A 22 1.63 -5.48 17.15
C PHE A 22 1.70 -5.17 15.65
N ILE A 23 1.07 -6.04 14.86
CA ILE A 23 0.63 -5.77 13.49
C ILE A 23 -0.56 -4.78 13.58
N GLU A 24 -0.30 -3.49 13.44
CA GLU A 24 -1.32 -2.50 13.06
C GLU A 24 -1.13 -2.12 11.59
N PHE A 25 -2.03 -2.60 10.75
CA PHE A 25 -2.27 -2.00 9.44
C PHE A 25 -2.82 -0.59 9.69
N THR A 26 -2.02 0.44 9.38
CA THR A 26 -2.41 1.86 9.27
C THR A 26 -3.55 2.31 10.18
N LEU A 27 -3.23 2.55 11.45
CA LEU A 27 -3.58 3.82 12.08
C LEU A 27 -2.25 4.38 12.60
N ASP A 28 -1.97 5.64 12.32
CA ASP A 28 -0.76 6.33 12.78
C ASP A 28 -0.45 6.02 14.24
N GLU A 29 0.71 5.40 14.48
CA GLU A 29 1.32 5.35 15.81
C GLU A 29 1.89 6.73 16.14
N ASN A 30 1.02 7.64 16.56
CA ASN A 30 1.37 8.86 17.31
C ASN A 30 0.21 9.25 18.23
N PHE A 31 -0.22 8.33 19.10
CA PHE A 31 -1.32 8.58 20.05
C PHE A 31 -1.01 8.10 21.47
N GLU A 32 -0.03 8.73 22.12
CA GLU A 32 -0.08 8.94 23.56
C GLU A 32 0.46 10.34 23.89
N GLN A 33 -0.45 11.29 24.13
CA GLN A 33 -0.40 12.32 25.18
C GLN A 33 -1.31 13.51 24.83
N LEU A 34 -2.41 13.61 25.58
CA LEU A 34 -2.95 14.82 26.23
C LEU A 34 -4.46 14.66 26.37
N GLY A 35 -4.88 14.16 27.53
CA GLY A 35 -6.28 14.15 27.91
C GLY A 35 -6.75 15.54 28.30
N VAL A 36 -7.97 15.91 27.88
CA VAL A 36 -8.92 16.67 28.72
C VAL A 36 -10.33 16.22 28.33
N ALA A 37 -11.04 15.64 29.29
CA ALA A 37 -12.48 15.41 29.22
C ALA A 37 -13.23 16.70 29.56
N LEU A 38 -14.33 17.00 28.86
CA LEU A 38 -15.39 17.84 29.40
C LEU A 38 -16.74 17.15 29.23
N ALA A 39 -17.42 17.04 30.37
CA ALA A 39 -18.67 16.34 30.58
C ALA A 39 -19.88 17.15 30.11
N GLY A 40 -20.92 16.45 29.66
CA GLY A 40 -22.29 16.97 29.75
C GLY A 40 -23.24 16.52 28.65
N SER A 41 -23.83 15.33 28.79
CA SER A 41 -25.29 15.08 28.74
C SER A 41 -25.58 13.60 28.46
N LYS A 42 -26.45 13.03 29.29
CA LYS A 42 -26.90 11.63 29.23
C LYS A 42 -27.76 11.41 27.99
N ALA A 43 -27.34 10.52 27.11
CA ALA A 43 -28.23 9.81 26.19
C ALA A 43 -27.92 8.31 26.29
N THR A 44 -28.87 7.56 26.82
CA THR A 44 -28.87 6.09 26.88
C THR A 44 -29.13 5.55 25.47
N GLN A 45 -28.10 5.00 24.83
CA GLN A 45 -28.23 4.16 23.63
C GLN A 45 -27.30 2.95 23.78
N SER A 46 -27.70 1.84 23.18
CA SER A 46 -26.93 0.60 23.09
C SER A 46 -25.50 0.85 22.56
N PRO A 47 -24.48 0.10 23.01
CA PRO A 47 -23.07 0.33 22.66
C PRO A 47 -22.71 -0.19 21.25
N GLY A 48 -23.42 0.27 20.22
CA GLY A 48 -23.17 -0.10 18.82
C GLY A 48 -22.72 1.10 17.98
N ASP A 49 -21.51 1.03 17.43
CA ASP A 49 -20.93 1.86 16.36
C ASP A 49 -20.97 3.38 16.52
N VAL A 50 -20.35 3.90 17.59
CA VAL A 50 -19.96 5.32 17.62
C VAL A 50 -18.71 5.52 16.75
N ARG A 51 -18.86 6.16 15.60
CA ARG A 51 -17.73 6.57 14.73
C ARG A 51 -17.10 7.86 15.24
N TRP A 52 -15.84 7.79 15.65
CA TRP A 52 -15.05 8.94 16.08
C TRP A 52 -14.29 9.54 14.90
N ARG A 53 -14.30 10.86 14.80
CA ARG A 53 -13.69 11.64 13.71
C ARG A 53 -12.97 12.85 14.27
N GLU A 54 -12.15 13.47 13.43
CA GLU A 54 -11.38 14.67 13.75
C GLU A 54 -11.88 15.85 12.95
N CYS A 55 -11.88 17.04 13.56
CA CYS A 55 -12.02 18.26 12.79
C CYS A 55 -10.79 18.43 11.91
N HIS A 56 -10.99 18.61 10.61
CA HIS A 56 -9.91 18.75 9.64
C HIS A 56 -8.98 19.95 9.91
N PHE A 57 -9.47 20.98 10.60
CA PHE A 57 -8.70 22.18 10.93
C PHE A 57 -7.99 22.11 12.29
N CYS A 58 -8.74 21.87 13.37
CA CYS A 58 -8.20 21.95 14.74
C CYS A 58 -7.89 20.58 15.37
N HIS A 59 -8.12 19.50 14.63
CA HIS A 59 -7.89 18.11 15.04
C HIS A 59 -8.63 17.66 16.31
N ILE A 60 -9.62 18.43 16.78
CA ILE A 60 -10.44 18.00 17.91
C ILE A 60 -11.21 16.73 17.54
N ARG A 61 -11.12 15.72 18.40
CA ARG A 61 -11.83 14.45 18.26
C ARG A 61 -13.24 14.56 18.80
N ALA A 62 -14.22 14.15 18.01
CA ALA A 62 -15.62 14.10 18.40
C ALA A 62 -16.34 12.93 17.72
N GLU A 63 -17.52 12.57 18.23
CA GLU A 63 -18.42 11.68 17.50
C GLU A 63 -18.81 12.32 16.17
N GLN A 64 -18.84 11.55 15.07
CA GLN A 64 -19.11 12.06 13.73
C GLN A 64 -20.39 12.91 13.65
N ARG A 65 -21.44 12.53 14.38
CA ARG A 65 -22.72 13.26 14.43
C ARG A 65 -22.60 14.68 15.00
N LEU A 66 -21.51 15.00 15.69
CA LEU A 66 -21.21 16.32 16.24
C LEU A 66 -20.37 17.17 15.30
N LEU A 67 -19.86 16.58 14.21
CA LEU A 67 -19.12 17.28 13.17
C LEU A 67 -20.02 17.55 11.95
N THR A 68 -19.71 18.60 11.21
CA THR A 68 -20.42 18.98 10.00
C THR A 68 -19.50 18.87 8.80
N TYR A 69 -19.95 18.18 7.74
CA TYR A 69 -19.22 18.09 6.49
C TYR A 69 -19.12 19.45 5.78
N CYS A 70 -18.05 19.62 5.01
CA CYS A 70 -18.02 20.68 4.01
C CYS A 70 -19.19 20.49 3.04
N PRO A 71 -20.07 21.50 2.85
CA PRO A 71 -21.26 21.35 2.02
C PRO A 71 -20.93 21.12 0.54
N MET A 72 -19.75 21.53 0.09
CA MET A 72 -19.31 21.43 -1.30
C MET A 72 -18.70 20.06 -1.60
N CYS A 73 -17.56 19.73 -0.97
CA CYS A 73 -16.80 18.53 -1.32
C CYS A 73 -17.28 17.27 -0.61
N GLN A 74 -17.99 17.40 0.53
CA GLN A 74 -18.36 16.28 1.42
C GLN A 74 -17.19 15.39 1.87
N ALA A 75 -15.94 15.83 1.67
CA ALA A 75 -14.76 15.05 1.98
C ALA A 75 -14.22 15.31 3.40
N VAL A 76 -14.35 16.54 3.93
CA VAL A 76 -13.77 16.94 5.22
C VAL A 76 -14.84 17.39 6.21
N LEU A 77 -14.54 17.28 7.50
CA LEU A 77 -15.48 17.56 8.59
C LEU A 77 -14.95 18.62 9.56
N TYR A 78 -15.87 19.40 10.14
CA TYR A 78 -15.55 20.48 11.07
C TYR A 78 -16.39 20.44 12.34
N CYS A 79 -15.79 20.81 13.47
CA CYS A 79 -16.50 20.96 14.75
C CYS A 79 -17.33 22.26 14.83
N SER A 80 -17.05 23.23 13.95
CA SER A 80 -17.70 24.54 13.95
C SER A 80 -17.59 25.23 12.58
N SER A 81 -18.48 26.19 12.33
CA SER A 81 -18.41 27.06 11.14
C SER A 81 -17.13 27.90 11.11
N GLU A 82 -16.63 28.28 12.27
CA GLU A 82 -15.41 29.06 12.48
C GLU A 82 -14.21 28.28 11.97
N CYS A 83 -14.04 27.02 12.40
CA CYS A 83 -12.97 26.15 11.92
C CYS A 83 -13.02 25.96 10.40
N ARG A 84 -14.21 25.81 9.82
CA ARG A 84 -14.36 25.70 8.36
C ARG A 84 -13.93 26.98 7.64
N ASN A 85 -14.32 28.14 8.16
CA ASN A 85 -14.01 29.43 7.54
C ASN A 85 -12.51 29.72 7.61
N GLU A 86 -11.86 29.44 8.75
CA GLU A 86 -10.42 29.60 8.92
C GLU A 86 -9.63 28.68 7.98
N ASP A 87 -10.03 27.42 7.85
CA ASP A 87 -9.39 26.48 6.93
C ASP A 87 -9.57 26.87 5.45
N THR A 88 -10.73 27.45 5.12
CA THR A 88 -11.07 27.84 3.73
C THR A 88 -10.44 29.19 3.33
N HIS A 89 -10.30 30.13 4.27
CA HIS A 89 -9.93 31.51 3.97
C HIS A 89 -8.78 32.08 4.80
N GLY A 90 -8.49 31.50 5.97
CA GLY A 90 -7.44 31.94 6.89
C GLY A 90 -6.04 31.43 6.52
N SER A 91 -5.96 30.31 5.79
CA SER A 91 -4.72 29.75 5.24
C SER A 91 -4.58 30.03 3.74
N SER A 92 -3.35 30.08 3.23
CA SER A 92 -3.07 30.27 1.79
C SER A 92 -2.29 29.11 1.20
N GLY A 93 -2.60 28.75 -0.04
CA GLY A 93 -1.85 27.74 -0.80
C GLY A 93 -2.21 26.30 -0.41
N LEU A 94 -1.21 25.42 -0.42
CA LEU A 94 -1.39 23.96 -0.34
C LEU A 94 -1.90 23.44 1.02
N THR A 95 -1.92 24.28 2.06
CA THR A 95 -2.40 23.89 3.39
C THR A 95 -3.85 24.29 3.65
N SER A 96 -4.48 25.01 2.72
CA SER A 96 -5.87 25.45 2.88
C SER A 96 -6.82 24.48 2.21
N HIS A 97 -7.87 24.06 2.91
CA HIS A 97 -8.99 23.38 2.28
C HIS A 97 -9.62 24.21 1.13
N GLY A 98 -9.56 25.55 1.18
CA GLY A 98 -10.07 26.40 0.09
C GLY A 98 -9.40 26.11 -1.26
N PHE A 99 -8.11 25.79 -1.25
CA PHE A 99 -7.38 25.34 -2.44
C PHE A 99 -7.82 23.94 -2.91
N TRP A 100 -8.07 23.04 -1.95
CA TRP A 100 -8.37 21.63 -2.22
C TRP A 100 -9.85 21.32 -2.43
N CYS A 101 -10.78 22.20 -2.05
CA CYS A 101 -12.20 21.88 -1.96
C CYS A 101 -12.80 21.38 -3.28
N SER A 102 -12.53 22.08 -4.39
CA SER A 102 -13.01 21.68 -5.72
C SER A 102 -12.35 20.39 -6.22
N LYS A 103 -11.08 20.18 -5.88
CA LYS A 103 -10.34 18.94 -6.21
C LYS A 103 -10.87 17.76 -5.43
N PHE A 104 -11.11 17.93 -4.14
CA PHE A 104 -11.72 16.92 -3.27
C PHE A 104 -13.10 16.52 -3.77
N LEU A 105 -13.92 17.47 -4.23
CA LEU A 105 -15.20 17.14 -4.88
C LEU A 105 -14.99 16.17 -6.05
N SER A 106 -14.05 16.47 -6.95
CA SER A 106 -13.73 15.58 -8.09
C SER A 106 -13.17 14.23 -7.63
N TYR A 107 -12.33 14.20 -6.59
CA TYR A 107 -11.79 12.93 -6.07
C TYR A 107 -12.86 12.08 -5.39
N MET A 108 -13.87 12.69 -4.78
CA MET A 108 -15.01 11.96 -4.22
C MET A 108 -15.84 11.26 -5.31
N GLU A 109 -15.87 11.79 -6.54
CA GLU A 109 -16.55 11.15 -7.68
C GLU A 109 -15.88 9.82 -8.08
N ASP A 110 -14.56 9.67 -7.84
CA ASP A 110 -13.82 8.43 -8.10
C ASP A 110 -14.16 7.30 -7.10
N THR A 111 -14.91 7.58 -6.02
CA THR A 111 -15.20 6.59 -4.96
C THR A 111 -15.83 5.31 -5.52
N ALA A 112 -16.82 5.43 -6.40
CA ALA A 112 -17.49 4.26 -6.98
C ALA A 112 -16.52 3.43 -7.83
N LYS A 113 -15.69 4.09 -8.63
CA LYS A 113 -14.68 3.45 -9.49
C LYS A 113 -13.59 2.74 -8.66
N LEU A 114 -13.13 3.37 -7.59
CA LEU A 114 -12.13 2.79 -6.68
C LEU A 114 -12.67 1.56 -5.95
N SER A 115 -13.96 1.55 -5.63
CA SER A 115 -14.63 0.41 -4.97
C SER A 115 -15.12 -0.67 -5.95
N GLU A 116 -15.02 -0.45 -7.27
CA GLU A 116 -15.40 -1.42 -8.29
C GLU A 116 -14.35 -2.54 -8.36
N LEU A 117 -14.61 -3.60 -7.60
CA LEU A 117 -13.77 -4.79 -7.45
C LEU A 117 -14.65 -6.04 -7.52
N PRO A 118 -14.12 -7.17 -8.02
CA PRO A 118 -14.92 -8.35 -8.29
C PRO A 118 -15.26 -9.19 -7.04
N PHE A 119 -14.78 -8.80 -5.86
CA PHE A 119 -14.88 -9.66 -4.67
C PHE A 119 -16.26 -9.63 -4.03
N GLU A 120 -16.71 -10.78 -3.52
CA GLU A 120 -17.97 -10.89 -2.79
C GLU A 120 -18.03 -10.01 -1.53
N PHE A 121 -16.86 -9.72 -0.96
CA PHE A 121 -16.72 -8.90 0.25
C PHE A 121 -16.52 -7.40 -0.03
N SER A 122 -16.49 -6.97 -1.30
CA SER A 122 -16.19 -5.58 -1.66
C SER A 122 -17.22 -4.59 -1.11
N SER A 123 -18.49 -4.97 -0.97
CA SER A 123 -19.52 -4.11 -0.37
C SER A 123 -19.17 -3.70 1.06
N ASP A 124 -18.52 -4.60 1.79
CA ASP A 124 -18.20 -4.42 3.19
C ASP A 124 -16.83 -3.77 3.34
N THR A 125 -15.79 -4.29 2.66
CA THR A 125 -14.41 -3.84 2.81
C THR A 125 -14.13 -2.50 2.13
N CYS A 126 -14.96 -2.09 1.18
CA CYS A 126 -14.90 -0.77 0.55
C CYS A 126 -15.82 0.25 1.25
N SER A 127 -16.53 -0.14 2.32
CA SER A 127 -17.40 0.76 3.07
C SER A 127 -16.59 1.85 3.79
N PRO A 128 -17.08 3.10 3.84
CA PRO A 128 -16.47 4.15 4.66
C PRO A 128 -16.42 3.84 6.16
N ASP A 129 -17.24 2.91 6.62
CA ASP A 129 -17.33 2.51 8.02
C ASP A 129 -16.56 1.21 8.31
N PHE A 130 -15.73 0.74 7.37
CA PHE A 130 -14.87 -0.43 7.53
C PHE A 130 -13.59 -0.06 8.29
N ASP A 131 -13.67 -0.08 9.62
CA ASP A 131 -12.57 0.27 10.51
C ASP A 131 -11.61 -0.91 10.80
N ALA A 132 -10.57 -0.63 11.58
CA ALA A 132 -9.59 -1.63 12.00
C ALA A 132 -10.20 -2.81 12.78
N SER A 133 -11.30 -2.60 13.52
CA SER A 133 -11.99 -3.66 14.25
C SER A 133 -12.71 -4.61 13.29
N LYS A 134 -13.43 -4.05 12.30
CA LYS A 134 -14.09 -4.80 11.23
C LYS A 134 -13.07 -5.53 10.37
N TYR A 135 -11.94 -4.91 10.05
CA TYR A 135 -10.84 -5.57 9.36
C TYR A 135 -10.29 -6.77 10.12
N ARG A 136 -10.02 -6.63 11.43
CA ARG A 136 -9.59 -7.75 12.28
C ARG A 136 -10.62 -8.87 12.33
N SER A 137 -11.91 -8.54 12.42
CA SER A 137 -13.00 -9.53 12.39
C SER A 137 -13.09 -10.24 11.04
N PHE A 138 -12.96 -9.49 9.94
CA PHE A 138 -12.95 -10.02 8.58
C PHE A 138 -11.80 -11.01 8.38
N LEU A 139 -10.57 -10.66 8.81
CA LEU A 139 -9.44 -11.56 8.72
C LEU A 139 -9.61 -12.81 9.58
N LYS A 140 -10.26 -12.72 10.74
CA LYS A 140 -10.57 -13.89 11.59
C LYS A 140 -11.62 -14.82 10.98
N ASP A 141 -12.61 -14.25 10.29
CA ASP A 141 -13.66 -15.02 9.61
C ASP A 141 -13.13 -15.72 8.37
N LYS A 142 -12.39 -14.98 7.54
CA LYS A 142 -11.83 -15.48 6.28
C LYS A 142 -10.57 -16.31 6.46
N GLY A 143 -9.73 -15.95 7.42
CA GLY A 143 -8.48 -16.63 7.71
C GLY A 143 -8.70 -17.77 8.69
N LYS A 144 -8.79 -19.00 8.19
CA LYS A 144 -8.56 -20.15 9.08
C LYS A 144 -7.11 -20.26 9.55
N HIS A 145 -6.16 -19.53 8.94
CA HIS A 145 -4.72 -19.71 9.20
C HIS A 145 -3.84 -18.48 8.91
N ILE A 146 -4.22 -17.27 9.31
CA ILE A 146 -3.21 -16.19 9.44
C ILE A 146 -2.60 -16.32 10.82
N ASP A 147 -1.34 -16.76 10.88
CA ASP A 147 -0.58 -16.75 12.12
C ASP A 147 -0.26 -15.29 12.48
N LEU A 148 -1.11 -14.69 13.32
CA LEU A 148 -0.93 -13.31 13.77
C LEU A 148 0.35 -13.13 14.59
N ASP A 149 0.94 -14.23 15.07
CA ASP A 149 2.19 -14.22 15.83
C ASP A 149 3.43 -14.38 14.92
N ASN A 150 3.23 -14.73 13.63
CA ASN A 150 4.30 -14.86 12.65
C ASN A 150 3.92 -14.22 11.29
N PRO A 151 4.21 -12.92 11.08
CA PRO A 151 3.84 -12.20 9.86
C PRO A 151 4.53 -12.73 8.60
N TYR A 152 5.54 -13.60 8.73
CA TYR A 152 6.25 -14.22 7.62
C TYR A 152 5.57 -15.49 7.09
N VAL A 153 4.57 -16.02 7.81
CA VAL A 153 3.80 -17.18 7.38
C VAL A 153 2.60 -16.71 6.59
N LEU A 154 2.65 -16.95 5.29
CA LEU A 154 1.51 -16.69 4.43
C LEU A 154 0.30 -17.55 4.87
N PRO A 155 -0.93 -17.07 4.66
CA PRO A 155 -2.13 -17.86 4.92
C PRO A 155 -2.07 -19.21 4.19
N VAL A 156 -2.80 -20.23 4.65
CA VAL A 156 -2.87 -21.53 3.97
C VAL A 156 -3.27 -21.38 2.51
N GLU A 157 -4.09 -20.38 2.19
CA GLU A 157 -4.50 -20.01 0.83
C GLU A 157 -3.32 -19.67 -0.10
N SER A 158 -2.13 -19.39 0.43
CA SER A 158 -0.91 -19.16 -0.37
C SER A 158 -0.30 -20.42 -0.99
N CYS A 159 -0.73 -21.62 -0.57
CA CYS A 159 -0.35 -22.86 -1.25
C CYS A 159 -0.86 -22.90 -2.70
N MET A 160 -1.91 -22.13 -3.01
CA MET A 160 -2.44 -21.96 -4.37
C MET A 160 -1.41 -21.32 -5.34
N LEU A 161 -0.38 -20.69 -4.79
CA LEU A 161 0.71 -20.07 -5.55
C LEU A 161 1.85 -21.07 -5.84
N ASP A 162 1.78 -22.31 -5.37
CA ASP A 162 2.81 -23.32 -5.62
C ASP A 162 2.78 -23.85 -7.05
N ASP A 163 1.61 -23.83 -7.68
CA ASP A 163 1.44 -24.22 -9.08
C ASP A 163 1.77 -23.03 -10.00
N PRO A 164 2.55 -23.20 -11.09
CA PRO A 164 2.78 -22.14 -12.06
C PRO A 164 1.53 -21.87 -12.91
N LEU A 165 1.38 -20.62 -13.38
CA LEU A 165 0.36 -20.29 -14.37
C LEU A 165 0.79 -20.77 -15.77
N SER A 166 -0.19 -21.08 -16.61
CA SER A 166 0.10 -21.39 -18.02
C SER A 166 0.51 -20.12 -18.77
N VAL A 167 1.44 -20.25 -19.73
CA VAL A 167 1.97 -19.11 -20.51
C VAL A 167 0.86 -18.35 -21.26
N ASP A 168 -0.17 -19.07 -21.72
CA ASP A 168 -1.32 -18.45 -22.39
C ASP A 168 -2.11 -17.54 -21.43
N SER A 169 -2.16 -17.89 -20.14
CA SER A 169 -2.86 -17.13 -19.10
C SER A 169 -2.21 -15.78 -18.78
N GLU A 170 -0.89 -15.64 -18.93
CA GLU A 170 -0.19 -14.37 -18.65
C GLU A 170 -0.74 -13.22 -19.50
N SER A 171 -1.03 -13.50 -20.78
CA SER A 171 -1.49 -12.48 -21.73
C SER A 171 -2.93 -12.02 -21.51
N SER A 172 -3.72 -12.76 -20.73
CA SER A 172 -5.12 -12.43 -20.44
C SER A 172 -5.35 -11.75 -19.08
N ILE A 173 -4.34 -11.70 -18.21
CA ILE A 173 -4.48 -11.13 -16.86
C ILE A 173 -4.39 -9.60 -16.93
N MET A 174 -5.54 -8.95 -16.76
CA MET A 174 -5.71 -7.48 -16.83
C MET A 174 -6.10 -6.86 -15.49
N ASP A 175 -6.75 -7.64 -14.62
CA ASP A 175 -7.35 -7.19 -13.38
C ASP A 175 -7.53 -8.35 -12.38
N TRP A 176 -8.08 -8.04 -11.20
CA TRP A 176 -8.36 -9.06 -10.19
C TRP A 176 -9.30 -10.16 -10.69
N GLY A 177 -10.29 -9.86 -11.53
CA GLY A 177 -11.26 -10.85 -12.00
C GLY A 177 -10.60 -11.89 -12.89
N SER A 178 -9.87 -11.42 -13.90
CA SER A 178 -9.10 -12.27 -14.81
C SER A 178 -7.97 -13.03 -14.12
N TYR A 179 -7.33 -12.45 -13.09
CA TYR A 179 -6.35 -13.17 -12.27
C TYR A 179 -6.98 -14.32 -11.46
N TYR A 180 -8.09 -14.06 -10.75
CA TYR A 180 -8.78 -15.08 -9.96
C TYR A 180 -9.30 -16.21 -10.85
N GLU A 181 -9.86 -15.88 -12.03
CA GLU A 181 -10.28 -16.85 -13.03
C GLU A 181 -9.09 -17.71 -13.51
N SER A 182 -7.98 -17.08 -13.87
CA SER A 182 -6.76 -17.77 -14.35
C SER A 182 -6.18 -18.71 -13.29
N ARG A 183 -6.31 -18.35 -12.01
CA ARG A 183 -5.86 -19.15 -10.87
C ARG A 183 -6.90 -20.16 -10.37
N GLY A 184 -8.14 -20.12 -10.87
CA GLY A 184 -9.23 -20.92 -10.33
C GLY A 184 -9.54 -20.62 -8.85
N ILE A 185 -9.30 -19.37 -8.41
CA ILE A 185 -9.55 -18.93 -7.04
C ILE A 185 -10.94 -18.31 -6.96
N ASP A 186 -11.68 -18.67 -5.91
CA ASP A 186 -13.00 -18.12 -5.64
C ASP A 186 -12.93 -16.65 -5.18
N LEU A 187 -13.86 -15.81 -5.63
CA LEU A 187 -13.91 -14.37 -5.35
C LEU A 187 -14.21 -14.04 -3.88
N SER A 188 -14.57 -15.04 -3.06
CA SER A 188 -14.66 -14.92 -1.61
C SER A 188 -13.30 -14.94 -0.89
N SER A 189 -12.23 -15.34 -1.58
CA SER A 189 -10.86 -15.44 -1.04
C SER A 189 -10.21 -14.06 -0.88
N PRO A 190 -9.64 -13.74 0.30
CA PRO A 190 -9.02 -12.44 0.58
C PRO A 190 -7.57 -12.32 0.07
N ILE A 191 -7.07 -13.27 -0.74
CA ILE A 191 -5.64 -13.34 -1.12
C ILE A 191 -5.15 -12.07 -1.84
N ALA A 192 -6.03 -11.32 -2.50
CA ALA A 192 -5.74 -10.01 -3.10
C ALA A 192 -5.12 -8.99 -2.12
N ILE A 193 -5.40 -9.10 -0.81
CA ILE A 193 -4.77 -8.27 0.23
C ILE A 193 -3.25 -8.40 0.23
N LEU A 194 -2.76 -9.63 -0.01
CA LEU A 194 -1.33 -9.96 0.00
C LEU A 194 -0.70 -9.78 -1.38
N LEU A 195 -1.45 -10.13 -2.43
CA LEU A 195 -0.97 -10.17 -3.79
C LEU A 195 -0.95 -8.81 -4.50
N GLN A 196 -1.53 -7.76 -3.90
CA GLN A 196 -1.52 -6.42 -4.51
C GLN A 196 -0.09 -5.96 -4.90
N TRP A 197 0.94 -6.31 -4.13
CA TRP A 197 2.32 -5.89 -4.40
C TRP A 197 2.91 -6.56 -5.66
N PRO A 198 3.02 -7.91 -5.73
CA PRO A 198 3.54 -8.56 -6.93
C PRO A 198 2.66 -8.31 -8.16
N LEU A 199 1.33 -8.26 -8.04
CA LEU A 199 0.46 -8.05 -9.19
C LEU A 199 0.52 -6.62 -9.74
N THR A 200 0.79 -5.64 -8.88
CA THR A 200 1.10 -4.27 -9.33
C THR A 200 2.39 -4.23 -10.15
N VAL A 201 3.44 -4.93 -9.69
CA VAL A 201 4.72 -5.03 -10.43
C VAL A 201 4.52 -5.73 -11.77
N PHE A 202 3.79 -6.83 -11.78
CA PHE A 202 3.40 -7.53 -13.00
C PHE A 202 2.67 -6.60 -13.98
N PHE A 203 1.67 -5.84 -13.49
CA PHE A 203 0.92 -4.92 -14.34
C PHE A 203 1.79 -3.83 -14.95
N ILE A 204 2.71 -3.25 -14.16
CA ILE A 204 3.68 -2.26 -14.66
C ILE A 204 4.55 -2.87 -15.77
N ILE A 205 5.18 -4.01 -15.48
CA ILE A 205 6.06 -4.71 -16.43
C ILE A 205 5.30 -5.05 -17.72
N LYS A 206 4.13 -5.67 -17.60
CA LYS A 206 3.40 -6.21 -18.75
C LYS A 206 2.72 -5.12 -19.57
N HIS A 207 2.01 -4.21 -18.91
CA HIS A 207 1.03 -3.34 -19.55
C HIS A 207 1.46 -1.87 -19.65
N LEU A 208 2.36 -1.41 -18.76
CA LEU A 208 2.85 -0.01 -18.80
C LEU A 208 4.23 0.11 -19.46
N MET A 209 5.05 -0.94 -19.39
CA MET A 209 6.39 -0.97 -19.98
C MET A 209 6.49 -1.80 -21.26
N ASN A 210 5.42 -2.45 -21.69
CA ASN A 210 5.42 -3.43 -22.79
C ASN A 210 6.49 -4.53 -22.60
N GLY A 211 6.40 -5.25 -21.48
CA GLY A 211 7.42 -6.19 -21.01
C GLY A 211 7.74 -7.41 -21.90
N SER A 212 7.27 -7.45 -23.14
CA SER A 212 7.80 -8.35 -24.17
C SER A 212 9.30 -8.16 -24.41
N ASP A 213 9.82 -6.97 -24.14
CA ASP A 213 11.16 -6.55 -24.53
C ASP A 213 12.23 -6.85 -23.47
N PHE A 214 11.84 -7.35 -22.29
CA PHE A 214 12.85 -7.77 -21.31
C PHE A 214 13.58 -9.03 -21.78
N ASP A 215 14.87 -9.12 -21.44
CA ASP A 215 15.64 -10.34 -21.58
C ASP A 215 15.06 -11.47 -20.70
N HIS A 216 15.65 -12.67 -20.79
CA HIS A 216 15.36 -13.78 -19.88
C HIS A 216 15.64 -13.43 -18.40
N HIS A 217 16.34 -12.32 -18.11
CA HIS A 217 16.66 -11.86 -16.77
C HIS A 217 16.05 -10.49 -16.47
N ILE A 218 15.20 -10.38 -15.46
CA ILE A 218 14.57 -9.12 -15.03
C ILE A 218 15.19 -8.70 -13.69
N ASN A 219 15.56 -7.42 -13.57
CA ASN A 219 16.19 -6.84 -12.38
C ASN A 219 15.27 -5.72 -11.89
N ILE A 220 14.72 -5.86 -10.69
CA ILE A 220 13.71 -4.96 -10.14
C ILE A 220 14.25 -4.39 -8.84
N ASP A 221 14.26 -3.08 -8.69
CA ASP A 221 14.53 -2.44 -7.41
C ASP A 221 13.21 -1.99 -6.79
N ILE A 222 12.86 -2.52 -5.61
CA ILE A 222 11.73 -2.05 -4.82
C ILE A 222 12.29 -1.16 -3.71
N ILE A 223 11.91 0.11 -3.71
CA ILE A 223 12.51 1.14 -2.88
C ILE A 223 11.52 1.73 -1.88
N GLY A 224 12.01 2.07 -0.68
CA GLY A 224 11.16 2.56 0.39
C GLY A 224 10.32 1.45 1.04
N VAL A 225 10.80 0.20 1.01
CA VAL A 225 10.07 -0.92 1.62
C VAL A 225 10.01 -0.77 3.14
N GLU A 226 8.86 -1.13 3.70
CA GLU A 226 8.61 -1.18 5.13
C GLU A 226 8.00 -2.53 5.49
N LYS A 227 6.71 -2.73 5.24
CA LYS A 227 5.98 -3.97 5.55
C LYS A 227 6.10 -5.00 4.43
N GLU A 228 6.45 -4.58 3.22
CA GLU A 228 6.57 -5.44 2.05
C GLU A 228 7.63 -6.53 2.24
N VAL A 229 8.67 -6.26 3.05
CA VAL A 229 9.71 -7.26 3.37
C VAL A 229 9.21 -8.40 4.26
N GLU A 230 8.07 -8.22 4.94
CA GLU A 230 7.42 -9.30 5.70
C GLU A 230 6.67 -10.25 4.77
N LEU A 231 6.30 -9.76 3.59
CA LEU A 231 5.55 -10.49 2.57
C LEU A 231 6.44 -11.08 1.47
N ILE A 232 7.76 -11.17 1.67
CA ILE A 232 8.72 -11.72 0.68
C ILE A 232 8.21 -12.99 -0.04
N PRO A 233 7.61 -13.99 0.63
CA PRO A 233 7.16 -15.19 -0.06
C PRO A 233 6.07 -14.97 -1.13
N VAL A 234 5.29 -13.87 -1.07
CA VAL A 234 4.25 -13.57 -2.07
C VAL A 234 4.86 -13.17 -3.41
N PHE A 235 6.09 -12.61 -3.41
CA PHE A 235 6.78 -12.20 -4.62
C PHE A 235 7.21 -13.37 -5.50
N LYS A 236 7.13 -14.62 -5.01
CA LYS A 236 7.25 -15.82 -5.86
C LYS A 236 6.23 -15.80 -7.01
N GLU A 237 5.10 -15.15 -6.80
CA GLU A 237 4.03 -15.05 -7.81
C GLU A 237 4.48 -14.29 -9.07
N LEU A 238 5.46 -13.39 -8.96
CA LEU A 238 6.07 -12.79 -10.15
C LEU A 238 6.74 -13.82 -11.05
N GLY A 239 7.38 -14.83 -10.44
CA GLY A 239 8.01 -15.94 -11.16
C GLY A 239 6.99 -16.79 -11.92
N ASN A 240 5.81 -16.99 -11.32
CA ASN A 240 4.70 -17.69 -11.98
C ASN A 240 4.07 -16.87 -13.10
N LEU A 241 3.96 -15.55 -12.92
CA LEU A 241 3.32 -14.64 -13.87
C LEU A 241 4.20 -14.28 -15.06
N LEU A 242 5.53 -14.31 -14.91
CA LEU A 242 6.47 -13.89 -15.96
C LEU A 242 7.20 -15.07 -16.60
N GLY A 243 6.61 -16.26 -16.51
CA GLY A 243 7.04 -17.46 -17.23
C GLY A 243 8.40 -18.01 -16.81
N ASP A 244 9.25 -18.29 -17.79
CA ASP A 244 10.57 -18.91 -17.58
C ASP A 244 11.66 -17.92 -17.17
N ARG A 245 11.33 -16.64 -17.03
CA ARG A 245 12.29 -15.57 -16.74
C ARG A 245 12.86 -15.73 -15.34
N VAL A 246 14.13 -15.41 -15.18
CA VAL A 246 14.78 -15.30 -13.87
C VAL A 246 14.64 -13.86 -13.37
N ILE A 247 14.16 -13.70 -12.14
CA ILE A 247 13.78 -12.40 -11.57
C ILE A 247 14.64 -12.13 -10.35
N ASP A 248 15.45 -11.08 -10.43
CA ASP A 248 16.22 -10.55 -9.31
C ASP A 248 15.54 -9.29 -8.78
N ILE A 249 15.19 -9.30 -7.49
CA ILE A 249 14.55 -8.20 -6.78
C ILE A 249 15.49 -7.68 -5.69
N GLN A 250 15.79 -6.38 -5.71
CA GLN A 250 16.53 -5.71 -4.65
C GLN A 250 15.56 -4.82 -3.87
N MET A 251 15.35 -5.14 -2.59
CA MET A 251 14.46 -4.39 -1.70
C MET A 251 15.28 -3.44 -0.82
N PHE A 252 14.94 -2.15 -0.80
CA PHE A 252 15.66 -1.11 -0.06
C PHE A 252 14.76 -0.39 0.94
N GLY A 253 15.04 -0.53 2.23
CA GLY A 253 14.26 0.07 3.32
C GLY A 253 15.14 0.45 4.50
N ARG A 254 14.60 1.21 5.47
CA ARG A 254 15.30 1.54 6.71
C ARG A 254 14.59 0.93 7.90
N HIS A 255 15.33 0.74 9.00
CA HIS A 255 14.79 0.25 10.26
C HIS A 255 14.14 -1.14 10.13
N LEU A 256 14.62 -1.93 9.17
CA LEU A 256 14.07 -3.25 8.90
C LEU A 256 14.39 -4.21 10.05
N HIS A 257 13.42 -5.08 10.34
CA HIS A 257 13.58 -6.08 11.39
C HIS A 257 14.80 -6.98 11.14
N HIS A 258 15.48 -7.38 12.21
CA HIS A 258 16.73 -8.14 12.10
C HIS A 258 16.55 -9.52 11.44
N CYS A 259 15.33 -10.07 11.46
CA CYS A 259 15.02 -11.33 10.77
C CYS A 259 14.99 -11.21 9.24
N VAL A 260 14.93 -10.00 8.68
CA VAL A 260 14.86 -9.79 7.22
C VAL A 260 15.99 -8.92 6.67
N ARG A 261 16.61 -8.06 7.48
CA ARG A 261 17.71 -7.22 6.98
C ARG A 261 18.90 -8.05 6.48
N GLU A 262 19.50 -7.62 5.37
CA GLU A 262 20.75 -8.18 4.81
C GLU A 262 20.67 -9.68 4.48
N LYS A 263 19.47 -10.16 4.13
CA LYS A 263 19.24 -11.56 3.74
C LYS A 263 18.93 -11.66 2.25
N VAL A 264 19.18 -12.87 1.74
CA VAL A 264 18.84 -13.29 0.38
C VAL A 264 17.86 -14.46 0.48
N TRP A 265 16.79 -14.39 -0.28
CA TRP A 265 15.81 -15.46 -0.44
C TRP A 265 15.73 -15.84 -1.89
N THR A 266 15.79 -17.13 -2.17
CA THR A 266 15.53 -17.65 -3.51
C THR A 266 14.33 -18.58 -3.41
N ILE A 267 13.28 -18.24 -4.16
CA ILE A 267 12.02 -18.99 -4.23
C ILE A 267 11.75 -19.22 -5.71
N SER A 268 11.92 -20.47 -6.15
CA SER A 268 11.84 -20.84 -7.57
C SER A 268 12.82 -20.02 -8.44
N ASN A 269 12.32 -19.26 -9.41
CA ASN A 269 13.06 -18.38 -10.31
C ASN A 269 13.15 -16.93 -9.82
N VAL A 270 12.72 -16.64 -8.58
CA VAL A 270 12.77 -15.30 -7.98
C VAL A 270 13.83 -15.26 -6.88
N THR A 271 14.79 -14.35 -7.00
CA THR A 271 15.78 -14.06 -5.95
C THR A 271 15.53 -12.67 -5.40
N ILE A 272 15.41 -12.55 -4.08
CA ILE A 272 15.13 -11.29 -3.38
C ILE A 272 16.29 -11.01 -2.43
N THR A 273 16.89 -9.83 -2.55
CA THR A 273 17.95 -9.34 -1.65
C THR A 273 17.44 -8.11 -0.91
N VAL A 274 17.50 -8.12 0.42
CA VAL A 274 17.03 -7.00 1.25
C VAL A 274 18.21 -6.20 1.80
N HIS A 275 18.19 -4.89 1.56
CA HIS A 275 19.18 -3.93 2.00
C HIS A 275 18.55 -2.98 3.04
N ASN A 276 19.12 -2.94 4.24
CA ASN A 276 18.67 -2.03 5.30
C ASN A 276 19.35 -0.66 5.19
N GLN A 277 19.08 0.04 4.08
CA GLN A 277 19.56 1.37 3.79
C GLN A 277 18.63 2.11 2.81
N LEU A 278 18.81 3.44 2.74
CA LEU A 278 18.18 4.26 1.71
C LEU A 278 18.79 3.98 0.34
N TYR A 279 17.95 3.96 -0.70
CA TYR A 279 18.37 3.66 -2.07
C TYR A 279 19.52 4.55 -2.59
N HIS A 280 19.49 5.84 -2.27
CA HIS A 280 20.53 6.79 -2.67
C HIS A 280 21.86 6.62 -1.93
N LYS A 281 21.92 5.80 -0.87
CA LYS A 281 23.15 5.43 -0.17
C LYS A 281 23.78 4.16 -0.73
N HIS A 282 23.01 3.36 -1.47
CA HIS A 282 23.56 2.18 -2.13
C HIS A 282 24.58 2.59 -3.19
N SER A 283 25.73 1.90 -3.19
CA SER A 283 26.77 2.00 -4.22
C SER A 283 26.17 1.81 -5.61
N PRO A 284 26.82 2.33 -6.66
CA PRO A 284 26.32 2.15 -8.02
C PRO A 284 26.15 0.66 -8.32
N HIS A 285 24.99 0.33 -8.90
CA HIS A 285 24.70 -1.02 -9.30
C HIS A 285 25.72 -1.51 -10.32
N HIS A 286 26.08 -2.79 -10.25
CA HIS A 286 26.91 -3.43 -11.28
C HIS A 286 26.19 -3.44 -12.64
N ARG A 287 24.84 -3.44 -12.63
CA ARG A 287 23.96 -3.30 -13.79
C ARG A 287 22.77 -2.43 -13.41
N ALA A 288 22.36 -1.51 -14.27
CA ALA A 288 21.14 -0.73 -14.03
C ALA A 288 19.93 -1.67 -13.89
N PRO A 289 19.01 -1.40 -12.94
CA PRO A 289 17.79 -2.17 -12.84
C PRO A 289 16.91 -1.91 -14.06
N HIS A 290 16.09 -2.88 -14.43
CA HIS A 290 15.13 -2.76 -15.51
C HIS A 290 13.92 -1.91 -15.09
N LEU A 291 13.54 -2.00 -13.81
CA LEU A 291 12.43 -1.28 -13.20
C LEU A 291 12.83 -0.87 -11.78
N VAL A 292 12.50 0.35 -11.40
CA VAL A 292 12.45 0.80 -10.02
C VAL A 292 10.99 1.04 -9.63
N ILE A 293 10.56 0.54 -8.47
CA ILE A 293 9.21 0.77 -7.96
C ILE A 293 9.21 1.22 -6.50
N GLY A 294 8.48 2.29 -6.20
CA GLY A 294 8.20 2.75 -4.84
C GLY A 294 6.73 2.59 -4.49
N PHE A 295 6.42 1.69 -3.57
CA PHE A 295 5.05 1.43 -3.14
C PHE A 295 4.58 2.47 -2.13
N ASN A 296 3.39 3.04 -2.36
CA ASN A 296 2.73 3.98 -1.46
C ASN A 296 3.70 5.03 -0.89
N ALA A 297 4.58 5.54 -1.75
CA ALA A 297 5.87 6.08 -1.32
C ALA A 297 5.78 7.36 -0.48
N GLY A 298 4.64 8.07 -0.53
CA GLY A 298 4.44 9.31 0.20
C GLY A 298 5.50 10.34 -0.16
N LEU A 299 5.76 10.54 -1.46
CA LEU A 299 6.89 11.35 -1.93
C LEU A 299 6.84 12.77 -1.33
N ALA A 300 5.66 13.41 -1.33
CA ALA A 300 5.47 14.72 -0.72
C ALA A 300 5.59 14.74 0.82
N ALA A 301 5.33 13.62 1.49
CA ALA A 301 5.36 13.55 2.95
C ALA A 301 6.78 13.50 3.51
N TYR A 302 7.74 12.94 2.76
CA TYR A 302 9.09 12.70 3.24
C TYR A 302 10.17 13.31 2.32
N SER A 303 10.79 14.40 2.77
CA SER A 303 11.89 15.05 2.07
C SER A 303 13.12 14.15 1.83
N SER A 304 13.23 13.02 2.53
CA SER A 304 14.24 11.99 2.29
C SER A 304 14.16 11.34 0.91
N TRP A 305 13.05 11.53 0.17
CA TRP A 305 12.93 11.10 -1.22
C TRP A 305 13.76 11.93 -2.18
N ILE A 306 14.00 13.22 -1.92
CA ILE A 306 14.67 14.13 -2.87
C ILE A 306 16.01 13.58 -3.38
N PRO A 307 16.94 13.07 -2.52
CA PRO A 307 18.18 12.48 -3.00
C PRO A 307 17.99 11.18 -3.80
N THR A 308 16.99 10.36 -3.44
CA THR A 308 16.62 9.15 -4.19
C THR A 308 16.14 9.51 -5.59
N ILE A 309 15.24 10.49 -5.69
CA ILE A 309 14.68 10.90 -6.97
C ILE A 309 15.76 11.53 -7.88
N LYS A 310 16.67 12.34 -7.33
CA LYS A 310 17.83 12.85 -8.09
C LYS A 310 18.71 11.72 -8.62
N LYS A 311 19.00 10.69 -7.80
CA LYS A 311 19.73 9.51 -8.26
C LYS A 311 19.00 8.78 -9.40
N LEU A 312 17.68 8.63 -9.31
CA LEU A 312 16.87 8.01 -10.38
C LEU A 312 16.90 8.84 -11.67
N LYS A 313 16.81 10.17 -11.58
CA LYS A 313 16.98 11.09 -12.71
C LYS A 313 18.32 10.92 -13.40
N ASP A 314 19.40 10.84 -12.63
CA ASP A 314 20.75 10.64 -13.16
C ASP A 314 20.91 9.27 -13.84
N MET A 315 20.27 8.24 -13.30
CA MET A 315 20.27 6.88 -13.86
C MET A 315 19.38 6.72 -15.10
N LYS A 316 18.38 7.60 -15.28
CA LYS A 316 17.35 7.52 -16.34
C LYS A 316 16.66 6.16 -16.43
N VAL A 317 16.45 5.52 -15.28
CA VAL A 317 15.85 4.20 -15.19
C VAL A 317 14.33 4.30 -15.12
N PRO A 318 13.54 3.41 -15.74
CA PRO A 318 12.09 3.42 -15.55
C PRO A 318 11.73 3.32 -14.07
N ALA A 319 11.09 4.37 -13.53
CA ALA A 319 10.75 4.48 -12.13
C ALA A 319 9.25 4.75 -11.97
N PHE A 320 8.57 3.79 -11.35
CA PHE A 320 7.14 3.84 -11.08
C PHE A 320 6.88 3.97 -9.59
N PHE A 321 5.78 4.62 -9.25
CA PHE A 321 5.36 4.81 -7.88
C PHE A 321 3.87 4.54 -7.77
N THR A 322 3.45 4.06 -6.61
CA THR A 322 2.04 3.97 -6.27
C THR A 322 1.66 4.91 -5.14
N ASP A 323 0.38 5.27 -5.10
CA ASP A 323 -0.19 6.09 -4.03
C ASP A 323 -1.65 5.71 -3.75
N TYR A 324 -2.13 6.10 -2.58
CA TYR A 324 -3.49 5.85 -2.09
C TYR A 324 -4.55 6.67 -2.81
N CYS A 325 -4.19 7.88 -3.27
CA CYS A 325 -5.15 8.85 -3.78
C CYS A 325 -4.50 9.93 -4.66
N ARG A 326 -5.33 10.59 -5.47
CA ARG A 326 -4.88 11.66 -6.37
C ARG A 326 -4.33 12.90 -5.65
N SER A 327 -4.87 13.26 -4.48
CA SER A 327 -4.39 14.43 -3.73
C SER A 327 -2.92 14.28 -3.32
N SER A 328 -2.52 13.09 -2.86
CA SER A 328 -1.13 12.80 -2.51
C SER A 328 -0.21 12.82 -3.75
N ILE A 329 -0.69 12.35 -4.90
CA ILE A 329 0.08 12.41 -6.15
C ILE A 329 0.24 13.84 -6.63
N GLU A 330 -0.79 14.69 -6.51
CA GLU A 330 -0.70 16.08 -6.91
C GLU A 330 0.31 16.84 -6.04
N LEU A 331 0.32 16.61 -4.72
CA LEU A 331 1.36 17.12 -3.82
C LEU A 331 2.74 16.61 -4.21
N SER A 332 2.84 15.33 -4.57
CA SER A 332 4.10 14.70 -5.00
C SER A 332 4.62 15.34 -6.28
N SER A 333 3.76 15.58 -7.28
CA SER A 333 4.11 16.27 -8.52
C SER A 333 4.67 17.66 -8.26
N LEU A 334 4.03 18.45 -7.39
CA LEU A 334 4.50 19.79 -7.02
C LEU A 334 5.87 19.74 -6.32
N MET A 335 6.06 18.83 -5.36
CA MET A 335 7.33 18.64 -4.66
C MET A 335 8.45 18.25 -5.63
N LEU A 336 8.17 17.31 -6.53
CA LEU A 336 9.13 16.81 -7.51
C LEU A 336 9.52 17.89 -8.52
N GLN A 337 8.57 18.69 -8.99
CA GLN A 337 8.86 19.80 -9.89
C GLN A 337 9.72 20.87 -9.22
N ASP A 338 9.42 21.24 -7.97
CA ASP A 338 10.15 22.30 -7.25
C ASP A 338 11.58 21.87 -6.83
N HIS A 339 11.75 20.63 -6.36
CA HIS A 339 13.02 20.19 -5.76
C HIS A 339 13.89 19.29 -6.64
N CYS A 340 13.29 18.63 -7.64
CA CYS A 340 13.96 17.66 -8.50
C CYS A 340 13.91 18.03 -9.98
N ASP A 341 13.08 19.01 -10.39
CA ASP A 341 12.83 19.36 -11.79
C ASP A 341 12.41 18.11 -12.59
N ILE A 342 11.39 17.40 -12.09
CA ILE A 342 10.86 16.18 -12.67
C ILE A 342 9.34 16.29 -12.75
N ASN A 343 8.80 15.98 -13.92
CA ASN A 343 7.36 15.79 -14.10
C ASN A 343 6.99 14.34 -13.79
N VAL A 344 5.70 14.11 -13.54
CA VAL A 344 5.14 12.76 -13.40
C VAL A 344 4.07 12.53 -14.45
N SER A 345 3.93 11.28 -14.88
CA SER A 345 2.87 10.90 -15.81
C SER A 345 1.48 11.09 -15.21
N ASP A 346 0.46 11.14 -16.07
CA ASP A 346 -0.92 11.04 -15.62
C ASP A 346 -1.14 9.73 -14.83
N PRO A 347 -1.78 9.79 -13.64
CA PRO A 347 -1.97 8.59 -12.83
C PRO A 347 -2.94 7.60 -13.47
N VAL A 348 -2.54 6.34 -13.53
CA VAL A 348 -3.35 5.22 -13.99
C VAL A 348 -3.96 4.52 -12.78
N LEU A 349 -5.25 4.19 -12.83
CA LEU A 349 -5.89 3.38 -11.80
C LEU A 349 -5.30 1.97 -11.86
N ASN A 350 -4.78 1.48 -10.73
CA ASN A 350 -4.26 0.14 -10.63
C ASN A 350 -5.40 -0.88 -10.53
N PRO A 351 -5.51 -1.83 -11.47
CA PRO A 351 -6.53 -2.88 -11.40
C PRO A 351 -6.23 -3.92 -10.31
N PHE A 352 -5.00 -3.92 -9.76
CA PHE A 352 -4.55 -4.79 -8.67
C PHE A 352 -4.37 -4.06 -7.33
N ARG A 353 -5.03 -2.91 -7.16
CA ARG A 353 -5.07 -2.18 -5.88
C ARG A 353 -5.65 -3.05 -4.76
N SER A 354 -5.33 -2.70 -3.52
CA SER A 354 -5.87 -3.38 -2.34
C SER A 354 -7.39 -3.44 -2.37
N PRO A 355 -8.01 -4.56 -1.94
CA PRO A 355 -9.46 -4.66 -1.85
C PRO A 355 -10.05 -4.07 -0.56
N ILE A 356 -9.21 -3.43 0.25
CA ILE A 356 -9.59 -2.85 1.53
C ILE A 356 -9.45 -1.33 1.44
N ARG A 357 -10.54 -0.62 1.73
CA ARG A 357 -10.51 0.84 1.85
C ARG A 357 -9.76 1.24 3.11
N THR A 358 -8.82 2.17 2.97
CA THR A 358 -8.20 2.85 4.09
C THR A 358 -9.10 3.98 4.55
N THR A 359 -9.25 4.14 5.86
CA THR A 359 -10.05 5.22 6.46
C THR A 359 -9.14 6.25 7.12
N SER A 360 -9.55 7.52 7.11
CA SER A 360 -8.91 8.59 7.87
C SER A 360 -9.87 9.15 8.92
N SER A 361 -9.32 9.65 10.03
CA SER A 361 -10.08 10.31 11.09
C SER A 361 -10.64 11.65 10.65
N ASP A 362 -9.93 12.40 9.81
CA ASP A 362 -10.18 13.80 9.51
C ASP A 362 -10.85 14.07 8.14
N HIS A 363 -10.88 13.07 7.25
CA HIS A 363 -11.55 13.14 5.95
C HIS A 363 -12.10 11.79 5.46
N ASP A 364 -12.95 11.82 4.43
CA ASP A 364 -13.60 10.67 3.78
C ASP A 364 -13.17 10.45 2.33
N LEU A 365 -12.06 11.06 1.89
CA LEU A 365 -11.47 10.75 0.59
C LEU A 365 -11.31 9.23 0.38
N PRO A 366 -11.64 8.68 -0.80
CA PRO A 366 -11.54 7.25 -1.07
C PRO A 366 -10.07 6.84 -1.24
N TRP A 367 -9.54 6.10 -0.26
CA TRP A 367 -8.14 5.67 -0.24
C TRP A 367 -8.04 4.15 -0.30
N PHE A 368 -7.18 3.66 -1.18
CA PHE A 368 -6.85 2.24 -1.28
C PHE A 368 -5.35 2.10 -1.46
N SER A 369 -4.71 1.19 -0.71
CA SER A 369 -3.30 0.88 -0.96
C SER A 369 -3.08 0.51 -2.43
N ASN A 370 -2.02 1.04 -3.03
CA ASN A 370 -1.74 0.96 -4.46
C ASN A 370 -2.89 1.39 -5.39
N ALA A 371 -3.74 2.35 -5.01
CA ALA A 371 -4.86 2.77 -5.85
C ALA A 371 -4.42 3.23 -7.23
N TYR A 372 -3.39 4.06 -7.31
CA TYR A 372 -2.93 4.67 -8.55
C TYR A 372 -1.44 4.39 -8.77
N ILE A 373 -1.06 4.30 -10.04
CA ILE A 373 0.32 4.15 -10.52
C ILE A 373 0.68 5.38 -11.35
N PHE A 374 1.87 5.92 -11.14
CA PHE A 374 2.45 6.98 -11.98
C PHE A 374 3.95 6.75 -12.16
N CYS A 375 4.58 7.33 -13.17
CA CYS A 375 6.02 7.23 -13.40
C CYS A 375 6.70 8.59 -13.43
N LEU A 376 8.02 8.59 -13.21
CA LEU A 376 8.85 9.78 -13.38
C LEU A 376 9.12 10.03 -14.86
N GLU A 377 8.90 11.26 -15.30
CA GLU A 377 9.22 11.72 -16.64
C GLU A 377 10.50 12.56 -16.59
N TYR A 378 11.59 11.96 -17.04
CA TYR A 378 12.89 12.63 -17.07
C TYR A 378 12.95 13.66 -18.19
N THR A 379 13.20 14.92 -17.83
CA THR A 379 13.40 16.04 -18.76
C THR A 379 14.74 16.00 -19.50
#